data_AF-A0AAW1QUF5-F1
#
_entry.id   AF-A0AAW1QUF5-F1
#
_cell.length_a   1.000
_cell.length_b   1.000
_cell.length_c   1.000
_cell.angle_alpha   90.00
_cell.angle_beta   90.00
_cell.angle_gamma   90.00
#
_symmetry.space_group_name_H-M   'P 1'
#
loop_
_entity.id
_entity.type
_entity.pdbx_description
1 polymer ?
#
loop_
_entity_poly.entity_id
_entity_poly.type
_entity_poly.pdbx_seq_one_letter_code
_entity_poly.pdbx_strand_id
1 'polypeptide(L)'
;MVSALMSSSLAGSRLVAAPRCRAAHRAFAPARAAAATSEDLGFKTMRRGIKEAADETVLTPRFYTTDFDEMEELFSLERNPGLPMEEFEAMLSEFKTDYNQTHFVRNETFKKAADGITGDTRKIFIEFLERSCTAEFSGFLLYKELGRRLKKTNPVVAEIFTLMSRDEARHAGFLNKAMSDFNLALDLGFLTKNRKYTFFRPQFIFYATYLSEKIGYWRYISIYRHLQRNPDSQLYPLFEYFENWCQDENRHGDFFTAILKSQPQFLNNWQAKLWSRFFCLSVYVTMYLNDHQRSAFYESIGLNTTQFNRRALVA
;
A
#
# COMPACT_ATOMS: atom_id res chain seq x y z
N MET A 1 31.76 -45.98 8.88
CA MET A 1 30.92 -46.99 8.20
C MET A 1 29.94 -46.21 7.33
N VAL A 2 30.05 -46.07 6.00
CA VAL A 2 30.93 -46.57 4.90
C VAL A 2 30.81 -45.50 3.78
N SER A 3 31.76 -45.05 2.95
CA SER A 3 33.21 -45.23 2.69
C SER A 3 33.67 -44.05 1.76
N ALA A 4 34.92 -43.79 1.35
CA ALA A 4 36.29 -44.21 1.69
C ALA A 4 37.30 -43.26 0.96
N LEU A 5 38.60 -43.35 1.28
CA LEU A 5 39.69 -42.72 0.50
C LEU A 5 40.23 -43.66 -0.59
N MET A 6 40.69 -43.11 -1.71
CA MET A 6 41.76 -43.58 -2.63
C MET A 6 42.06 -42.47 -3.67
N SER A 7 43.26 -42.27 -4.25
CA SER A 7 44.58 -42.86 -3.99
C SER A 7 45.75 -41.99 -4.49
N SER A 8 46.97 -42.47 -4.27
CA SER A 8 48.30 -41.85 -4.40
C SER A 8 48.75 -41.28 -5.77
N SER A 9 49.42 -40.12 -5.72
CA SER A 9 50.73 -39.77 -6.33
C SER A 9 51.17 -40.33 -7.70
N LEU A 10 51.65 -39.45 -8.59
CA LEU A 10 52.95 -39.62 -9.27
C LEU A 10 53.51 -38.34 -9.92
N ALA A 11 54.86 -38.25 -9.93
CA ALA A 11 55.77 -37.47 -10.81
C ALA A 11 55.51 -35.96 -11.07
N GLY A 12 56.60 -35.17 -11.05
CA GLY A 12 56.58 -33.73 -11.37
C GLY A 12 57.20 -33.37 -12.72
N SER A 13 56.86 -32.18 -13.22
CA SER A 13 57.52 -31.49 -14.33
C SER A 13 57.71 -30.00 -13.99
N ARG A 14 58.71 -29.35 -14.58
CA ARG A 14 59.08 -27.94 -14.30
C ARG A 14 58.82 -27.04 -15.51
N LEU A 15 58.54 -25.76 -15.21
CA LEU A 15 58.42 -24.63 -16.15
C LEU A 15 57.15 -24.74 -17.05
N VAL A 16 56.57 -23.66 -17.59
CA VAL A 16 57.04 -22.27 -17.79
C VAL A 16 56.09 -21.26 -17.16
N ALA A 17 56.58 -20.07 -16.77
CA ALA A 17 55.75 -18.98 -16.26
C ALA A 17 55.02 -18.23 -17.39
N ALA A 18 53.69 -18.13 -17.30
CA ALA A 18 52.86 -17.31 -18.19
C ALA A 18 52.66 -15.87 -17.64
N PRO A 19 52.50 -14.84 -18.49
CA PRO A 19 52.46 -13.45 -18.05
C PRO A 19 51.15 -13.07 -17.34
N ARG A 20 51.25 -12.16 -16.38
CA ARG A 20 50.09 -11.55 -15.68
C ARG A 20 49.24 -10.72 -16.66
N CYS A 21 48.12 -11.27 -17.10
CA CYS A 21 47.11 -10.50 -17.84
C CYS A 21 46.47 -9.46 -16.90
N ARG A 22 46.73 -8.17 -17.13
CA ARG A 22 46.05 -7.07 -16.41
C ARG A 22 44.61 -6.98 -16.91
N ALA A 23 43.65 -7.44 -16.10
CA ALA A 23 42.24 -7.15 -16.33
C ALA A 23 42.01 -5.63 -16.27
N ALA A 24 41.67 -5.03 -17.41
CA ALA A 24 41.35 -3.61 -17.48
C ALA A 24 39.94 -3.40 -16.88
N HIS A 25 39.86 -2.74 -15.73
CA HIS A 25 38.58 -2.29 -15.18
C HIS A 25 37.94 -1.27 -16.14
N ARG A 26 37.00 -1.75 -16.98
CA ARG A 26 36.01 -0.87 -17.60
C ARG A 26 35.14 -0.30 -16.49
N ALA A 27 35.43 0.93 -16.08
CA ALA A 27 34.54 1.69 -15.21
C ALA A 27 33.17 1.80 -15.89
N PHE A 28 32.13 1.31 -15.20
CA PHE A 28 30.77 1.40 -15.70
C PHE A 28 30.29 2.85 -15.55
N ALA A 29 30.51 3.66 -16.58
CA ALA A 29 30.03 5.04 -16.59
C ALA A 29 28.50 5.02 -16.48
N PRO A 30 27.89 5.74 -15.50
CA PRO A 30 26.44 5.82 -15.42
C PRO A 30 25.94 6.52 -16.67
N ALA A 31 25.07 5.85 -17.43
CA ALA A 31 24.46 6.43 -18.61
C ALA A 31 23.71 7.71 -18.20
N ARG A 32 24.14 8.86 -18.75
CA ARG A 32 23.38 10.11 -18.62
C ARG A 32 22.04 9.90 -19.30
N ALA A 33 20.99 9.66 -18.53
CA ALA A 33 19.63 9.76 -19.02
C ALA A 33 19.46 11.13 -19.67
N ALA A 34 19.11 11.15 -20.95
CA ALA A 34 18.82 12.38 -21.66
C ALA A 34 17.63 13.04 -20.95
N ALA A 35 17.78 14.30 -20.57
CA ALA A 35 16.71 15.04 -19.92
C ALA A 35 15.63 15.37 -20.97
N ALA A 36 14.61 14.52 -21.05
CA ALA A 36 13.33 14.94 -21.61
C ALA A 36 12.91 16.23 -20.89
N THR A 37 12.49 17.23 -21.64
CA THR A 37 12.06 18.53 -21.10
C THR A 37 10.91 18.31 -20.13
N SER A 38 11.15 18.50 -18.83
CA SER A 38 10.10 18.45 -17.82
C SER A 38 9.16 19.64 -18.01
N GLU A 39 7.91 19.36 -18.40
CA GLU A 39 6.82 20.32 -18.24
C GLU A 39 6.83 20.81 -16.78
N ASP A 40 6.83 22.13 -16.57
CA ASP A 40 6.73 22.67 -15.21
C ASP A 40 5.28 22.61 -14.75
N LEU A 41 4.93 21.51 -14.10
CA LEU A 41 3.60 21.26 -13.53
C LEU A 41 3.33 22.09 -12.25
N GLY A 42 4.30 22.91 -11.82
CA GLY A 42 4.23 23.71 -10.59
C GLY A 42 4.45 22.92 -9.30
N PHE A 43 5.04 21.72 -9.38
CA PHE A 43 5.31 20.89 -8.20
C PHE A 43 6.57 21.36 -7.46
N LYS A 44 6.39 21.80 -6.21
CA LYS A 44 7.50 22.00 -5.26
C LYS A 44 8.33 20.71 -5.11
N THR A 45 9.65 20.83 -5.02
CA THR A 45 10.57 19.69 -4.78
C THR A 45 11.57 20.03 -3.68
N MET A 46 11.78 19.11 -2.73
CA MET A 46 12.76 19.30 -1.63
C MET A 46 14.20 19.16 -2.13
N ARG A 47 14.38 18.37 -3.20
CA ARG A 47 15.63 18.14 -3.95
C ARG A 47 15.24 17.53 -5.30
N ARG A 48 16.13 17.59 -6.30
CA ARG A 48 15.86 17.09 -7.67
C ARG A 48 15.24 15.68 -7.65
N GLY A 49 14.04 15.55 -8.22
CA GLY A 49 13.30 14.28 -8.33
C GLY A 49 12.56 13.83 -7.06
N ILE A 50 12.68 14.56 -5.94
CA ILE A 50 11.94 14.28 -4.71
C ILE A 50 10.88 15.37 -4.51
N LYS A 51 9.62 14.99 -4.70
CA LYS A 51 8.48 15.90 -4.56
C LYS A 51 8.32 16.34 -3.10
N GLU A 52 8.05 17.62 -2.87
CA GLU A 52 7.54 18.07 -1.57
C GLU A 52 6.08 17.61 -1.45
N ALA A 53 5.74 16.98 -0.32
CA ALA A 53 4.44 16.36 -0.16
C ALA A 53 3.34 17.42 0.05
N ALA A 54 2.16 17.19 -0.55
CA ALA A 54 1.07 18.18 -0.57
C ALA A 54 0.67 18.73 0.81
N ASP A 55 0.29 20.01 0.84
CA ASP A 55 -0.17 20.74 2.03
C ASP A 55 -1.44 20.10 2.63
N GLU A 56 -1.56 20.11 3.97
CA GLU A 56 -2.62 19.39 4.68
C GLU A 56 -3.98 20.12 4.65
N THR A 57 -5.03 19.42 4.26
CA THR A 57 -6.42 19.90 4.28
C THR A 57 -7.31 18.98 5.14
N VAL A 58 -8.62 19.19 5.11
CA VAL A 58 -9.60 18.26 5.71
C VAL A 58 -9.66 16.93 4.93
N LEU A 59 -9.38 16.95 3.62
CA LEU A 59 -9.61 15.82 2.71
C LEU A 59 -8.32 15.09 2.26
N THR A 60 -7.14 15.64 2.53
CA THR A 60 -5.86 14.95 2.29
C THR A 60 -5.67 13.77 3.25
N PRO A 61 -4.99 12.68 2.82
CA PRO A 61 -4.53 11.63 3.72
C PRO A 61 -3.70 12.22 4.88
N ARG A 62 -3.86 11.62 6.06
CA ARG A 62 -3.16 11.97 7.30
C ARG A 62 -2.43 10.75 7.81
N PHE A 63 -1.36 10.94 8.55
CA PHE A 63 -0.76 9.84 9.30
C PHE A 63 -1.55 9.64 10.59
N TYR A 64 -1.95 8.41 10.87
CA TYR A 64 -2.78 8.09 12.04
C TYR A 64 -1.97 7.46 13.18
N THR A 65 -2.43 7.69 14.40
CA THR A 65 -1.93 7.04 15.61
C THR A 65 -3.09 6.73 16.54
N THR A 66 -2.88 5.82 17.48
CA THR A 66 -3.93 5.28 18.35
C THR A 66 -3.52 5.32 19.80
N ASP A 67 -4.48 5.15 20.69
CA ASP A 67 -4.18 4.59 22.01
C ASP A 67 -3.72 3.14 21.78
N PHE A 68 -2.43 2.89 22.02
CA PHE A 68 -1.82 1.56 21.87
C PHE A 68 -2.00 0.71 23.13
N ASP A 69 -2.26 1.33 24.28
CA ASP A 69 -2.40 0.64 25.53
C ASP A 69 -3.86 0.15 25.68
N GLU A 70 -4.85 0.93 25.19
CA GLU A 70 -6.23 0.46 24.94
C GLU A 70 -6.26 -0.68 23.90
N MET A 71 -5.41 -0.65 22.86
CA MET A 71 -5.25 -1.78 21.90
C MET A 71 -4.64 -3.03 22.56
N GLU A 72 -3.57 -2.87 23.36
CA GLU A 72 -2.95 -3.98 24.09
C GLU A 72 -3.93 -4.59 25.12
N GLU A 73 -4.80 -3.79 25.73
CA GLU A 73 -5.89 -4.27 26.58
C GLU A 73 -6.98 -5.02 25.79
N LEU A 74 -7.53 -4.44 24.71
CA LEU A 74 -8.63 -5.02 23.93
C LEU A 74 -8.30 -6.41 23.35
N PHE A 75 -7.04 -6.65 22.97
CA PHE A 75 -6.60 -7.93 22.42
C PHE A 75 -5.93 -8.87 23.43
N SER A 76 -5.69 -8.44 24.67
CA SER A 76 -5.01 -9.26 25.68
C SER A 76 -5.75 -10.56 25.96
N LEU A 77 -5.06 -11.69 25.74
CA LEU A 77 -5.55 -13.04 26.05
C LEU A 77 -5.79 -13.26 27.56
N GLU A 78 -5.07 -12.53 28.42
CA GLU A 78 -5.23 -12.59 29.87
C GLU A 78 -6.51 -11.86 30.33
N ARG A 79 -6.80 -10.69 29.76
CA ARG A 79 -7.98 -9.89 30.12
C ARG A 79 -9.25 -10.34 29.40
N ASN A 80 -9.11 -10.87 28.18
CA ASN A 80 -10.21 -11.26 27.30
C ASN A 80 -10.05 -12.73 26.84
N PRO A 81 -10.14 -13.71 27.75
CA PRO A 81 -10.00 -15.14 27.40
C PRO A 81 -11.11 -15.67 26.46
N GLY A 82 -12.16 -14.87 26.21
CA GLY A 82 -13.24 -15.17 25.26
C GLY A 82 -13.04 -14.62 23.85
N LEU A 83 -11.84 -14.14 23.47
CA LEU A 83 -11.55 -13.74 22.09
C LEU A 83 -11.70 -14.92 21.11
N PRO A 84 -12.23 -14.70 19.89
CA PRO A 84 -12.48 -15.75 18.90
C PRO A 84 -11.18 -16.19 18.20
N MET A 85 -10.28 -16.83 18.95
CA MET A 85 -8.93 -17.17 18.47
C MET A 85 -8.94 -18.11 17.27
N GLU A 86 -9.92 -19.00 17.12
CA GLU A 86 -10.10 -19.83 15.93
C GLU A 86 -10.34 -18.99 14.65
N GLU A 87 -11.13 -17.92 14.73
CA GLU A 87 -11.37 -17.01 13.59
C GLU A 87 -10.08 -16.22 13.26
N PHE A 88 -9.33 -15.78 14.27
CA PHE A 88 -8.04 -15.12 14.05
C PHE A 88 -6.95 -16.06 13.54
N GLU A 89 -6.87 -17.31 13.99
CA GLU A 89 -5.89 -18.29 13.52
C GLU A 89 -6.17 -18.72 12.07
N ALA A 90 -7.45 -18.89 11.69
CA ALA A 90 -7.85 -19.10 10.31
C ALA A 90 -7.44 -17.92 9.41
N MET A 91 -7.68 -16.67 9.86
CA MET A 91 -7.25 -15.46 9.14
C MET A 91 -5.72 -15.36 9.05
N LEU A 92 -4.99 -15.69 10.11
CA LEU A 92 -3.53 -15.73 10.09
C LEU A 92 -3.00 -16.76 9.06
N SER A 93 -3.68 -17.88 8.87
CA SER A 93 -3.35 -18.83 7.81
C SER A 93 -3.55 -18.23 6.41
N GLU A 94 -4.66 -17.53 6.17
CA GLU A 94 -4.94 -16.85 4.91
C GLU A 94 -3.87 -15.77 4.59
N PHE A 95 -3.50 -14.93 5.56
CA PHE A 95 -2.44 -13.92 5.41
C PHE A 95 -1.05 -14.53 5.15
N LYS A 96 -0.78 -15.74 5.68
CA LYS A 96 0.48 -16.47 5.49
C LYS A 96 0.62 -17.09 4.11
N THR A 97 -0.47 -17.39 3.40
CA THR A 97 -0.41 -17.94 2.03
C THR A 97 0.20 -16.95 1.02
N ASP A 98 0.12 -15.64 1.28
CA ASP A 98 0.84 -14.59 0.54
C ASP A 98 0.65 -14.64 -0.99
N TYR A 99 -0.61 -14.77 -1.43
CA TYR A 99 -1.01 -14.90 -2.84
C TYR A 99 -0.37 -13.86 -3.78
N ASN A 100 -0.12 -12.65 -3.27
CA ASN A 100 0.41 -11.52 -4.03
C ASN A 100 1.94 -11.34 -3.93
N GLN A 101 2.68 -12.31 -3.37
CA GLN A 101 4.13 -12.22 -3.16
C GLN A 101 4.94 -11.76 -4.38
N THR A 102 4.56 -12.22 -5.57
CA THR A 102 5.21 -11.90 -6.86
C THR A 102 4.40 -10.94 -7.74
N HIS A 103 3.23 -10.50 -7.28
CA HIS A 103 2.28 -9.71 -8.09
C HIS A 103 2.80 -8.30 -8.43
N PHE A 104 3.45 -7.62 -7.48
CA PHE A 104 3.86 -6.22 -7.60
C PHE A 104 5.14 -5.99 -8.45
N VAL A 105 5.31 -6.77 -9.51
CA VAL A 105 6.41 -6.66 -10.48
C VAL A 105 5.94 -5.92 -11.74
N ARG A 106 6.52 -4.75 -11.99
CA ARG A 106 6.26 -3.94 -13.19
C ARG A 106 6.99 -4.49 -14.42
N ASN A 107 6.36 -4.34 -15.58
CA ASN A 107 6.95 -4.58 -16.90
C ASN A 107 7.38 -3.25 -17.58
N GLU A 108 7.78 -3.30 -18.85
CA GLU A 108 8.27 -2.14 -19.61
C GLU A 108 7.17 -1.15 -20.07
N THR A 109 5.89 -1.55 -20.10
CA THR A 109 4.81 -0.69 -20.62
C THR A 109 4.56 0.52 -19.73
N PHE A 110 4.83 0.40 -18.42
CA PHE A 110 4.72 1.45 -17.41
C PHE A 110 5.41 2.75 -17.85
N LYS A 111 6.70 2.67 -18.23
CA LYS A 111 7.46 3.87 -18.59
C LYS A 111 6.94 4.48 -19.90
N LYS A 112 6.65 3.64 -20.90
CA LYS A 112 6.06 4.08 -22.18
C LYS A 112 4.71 4.79 -21.99
N ALA A 113 3.88 4.33 -21.05
CA ALA A 113 2.63 4.98 -20.71
C ALA A 113 2.85 6.31 -19.97
N ALA A 114 3.74 6.36 -18.98
CA ALA A 114 4.09 7.60 -18.26
C ALA A 114 4.65 8.71 -19.17
N ASP A 115 5.27 8.36 -20.29
CA ASP A 115 5.77 9.32 -21.28
C ASP A 115 4.67 9.81 -22.25
N GLY A 116 3.52 9.13 -22.33
CA GLY A 116 2.34 9.55 -23.09
C GLY A 116 1.38 10.47 -22.33
N ILE A 117 1.41 10.48 -20.99
CA ILE A 117 0.56 11.34 -20.18
C ILE A 117 1.22 12.71 -20.00
N THR A 118 0.62 13.77 -20.55
CA THR A 118 1.12 15.16 -20.55
C THR A 118 0.13 16.14 -19.91
N GLY A 119 0.57 17.38 -19.65
CA GLY A 119 -0.30 18.50 -19.23
C GLY A 119 -1.09 18.25 -17.93
N ASP A 120 -2.33 18.73 -17.89
CA ASP A 120 -3.19 18.63 -16.69
C ASP A 120 -3.44 17.19 -16.25
N THR A 121 -3.66 16.26 -17.19
CA THR A 121 -3.82 14.83 -16.89
C THR A 121 -2.58 14.27 -16.21
N ARG A 122 -1.37 14.70 -16.62
CA ARG A 122 -0.10 14.31 -15.98
C ARG A 122 -0.04 14.80 -14.54
N LYS A 123 -0.40 16.06 -14.30
CA LYS A 123 -0.44 16.65 -12.97
C LYS A 123 -1.43 15.91 -12.06
N ILE A 124 -2.67 15.76 -12.51
CA ILE A 124 -3.75 15.08 -11.78
C ILE A 124 -3.37 13.62 -11.45
N PHE A 125 -2.72 12.91 -12.38
CA PHE A 125 -2.29 11.53 -12.16
C PHE A 125 -1.13 11.43 -11.14
N ILE A 126 -0.18 12.37 -11.15
CA ILE A 126 0.88 12.45 -10.13
C ILE A 126 0.30 12.76 -8.75
N GLU A 127 -0.71 13.65 -8.66
CA GLU A 127 -1.42 13.96 -7.42
C GLU A 127 -2.27 12.76 -6.93
N PHE A 128 -2.81 11.93 -7.83
CA PHE A 128 -3.44 10.65 -7.48
C PHE A 128 -2.40 9.68 -6.87
N LEU A 129 -1.28 9.43 -7.56
CA LEU A 129 -0.22 8.53 -7.09
C LEU A 129 0.35 8.95 -5.73
N GLU A 130 0.66 10.25 -5.55
CA GLU A 130 1.14 10.80 -4.29
C GLU A 130 0.16 10.54 -3.14
N ARG A 131 -1.12 10.80 -3.37
CA ARG A 131 -2.14 10.71 -2.32
C ARG A 131 -2.43 9.27 -1.94
N SER A 132 -2.57 8.35 -2.89
CA SER A 132 -2.71 6.93 -2.58
C SER A 132 -1.46 6.41 -1.87
N CYS A 133 -0.26 6.71 -2.36
CA CYS A 133 0.99 6.29 -1.71
C CYS A 133 1.11 6.79 -0.26
N THR A 134 0.62 8.01 0.02
CA THR A 134 0.59 8.59 1.38
C THR A 134 -0.45 7.91 2.28
N ALA A 135 -1.54 7.36 1.73
CA ALA A 135 -2.56 6.65 2.48
C ALA A 135 -2.07 5.26 2.92
N GLU A 136 -1.67 4.40 1.99
CA GLU A 136 -1.22 3.03 2.30
C GLU A 136 0.07 3.07 3.17
N PHE A 137 0.94 4.08 2.96
CA PHE A 137 2.09 4.28 3.86
C PHE A 137 1.70 4.70 5.30
N SER A 138 0.51 5.29 5.51
CA SER A 138 -0.03 5.50 6.86
C SER A 138 -0.56 4.19 7.47
N GLY A 139 -1.24 3.35 6.69
CA GLY A 139 -1.73 2.05 7.13
C GLY A 139 -0.57 1.16 7.58
N PHE A 140 0.46 1.05 6.72
CA PHE A 140 1.75 0.44 7.02
C PHE A 140 2.32 0.86 8.39
N LEU A 141 2.44 2.17 8.65
CA LEU A 141 3.05 2.68 9.89
C LEU A 141 2.24 2.30 11.14
N LEU A 142 0.91 2.37 11.05
CA LEU A 142 0.01 2.01 12.16
C LEU A 142 0.04 0.50 12.43
N TYR A 143 -0.15 -0.34 11.41
CA TYR A 143 -0.18 -1.80 11.57
C TYR A 143 1.19 -2.34 11.99
N LYS A 144 2.29 -1.74 11.53
CA LYS A 144 3.64 -2.13 11.95
C LYS A 144 3.90 -1.87 13.44
N GLU A 145 3.36 -0.79 14.01
CA GLU A 145 3.47 -0.54 15.45
C GLU A 145 2.51 -1.45 16.25
N LEU A 146 1.27 -1.66 15.80
CA LEU A 146 0.35 -2.64 16.41
C LEU A 146 0.95 -4.06 16.42
N GLY A 147 1.47 -4.52 15.28
CA GLY A 147 2.17 -5.79 15.12
C GLY A 147 3.48 -5.88 15.90
N ARG A 148 4.07 -4.77 16.37
CA ARG A 148 5.20 -4.75 17.32
C ARG A 148 4.74 -4.82 18.77
N ARG A 149 3.70 -4.08 19.11
CA ARG A 149 3.10 -3.92 20.45
C ARG A 149 2.49 -5.23 20.95
N LEU A 150 1.55 -5.77 20.18
CA LEU A 150 0.69 -6.89 20.56
C LEU A 150 1.44 -8.23 20.71
N LYS A 151 2.74 -8.32 20.36
CA LYS A 151 3.51 -9.58 20.34
C LYS A 151 3.56 -10.34 21.67
N LYS A 152 3.33 -9.66 22.79
CA LYS A 152 3.28 -10.28 24.14
C LYS A 152 1.86 -10.60 24.61
N THR A 153 0.88 -9.78 24.22
CA THR A 153 -0.51 -9.87 24.70
C THR A 153 -1.38 -10.75 23.80
N ASN A 154 -1.11 -10.77 22.50
CA ASN A 154 -1.76 -11.64 21.51
C ASN A 154 -0.84 -11.87 20.29
N PRO A 155 -0.02 -12.94 20.28
CA PRO A 155 0.93 -13.21 19.19
C PRO A 155 0.27 -13.40 17.81
N VAL A 156 -0.93 -13.98 17.75
CA VAL A 156 -1.68 -14.23 16.50
C VAL A 156 -2.08 -12.91 15.86
N VAL A 157 -2.80 -12.06 16.60
CA VAL A 157 -3.23 -10.71 16.15
C VAL A 157 -2.02 -9.85 15.79
N ALA A 158 -0.92 -9.94 16.55
CA ALA A 158 0.32 -9.24 16.25
C ALA A 158 0.98 -9.68 14.94
N GLU A 159 0.92 -10.98 14.62
CA GLU A 159 1.43 -11.49 13.34
C GLU A 159 0.53 -11.08 12.18
N ILE A 160 -0.80 -11.08 12.33
CA ILE A 160 -1.73 -10.56 11.30
C ILE A 160 -1.42 -9.09 10.98
N PHE A 161 -1.36 -8.21 11.98
CA PHE A 161 -0.97 -6.80 11.75
C PHE A 161 0.44 -6.66 11.12
N THR A 162 1.37 -7.57 11.44
CA THR A 162 2.68 -7.60 10.79
C THR A 162 2.56 -7.94 9.30
N LEU A 163 1.70 -8.89 8.92
CA LEU A 163 1.46 -9.30 7.53
C LEU A 163 0.65 -8.26 6.74
N MET A 164 -0.36 -7.61 7.35
CA MET A 164 -1.00 -6.43 6.75
C MET A 164 0.01 -5.32 6.48
N SER A 165 0.96 -5.07 7.41
CA SER A 165 2.03 -4.09 7.18
C SER A 165 3.01 -4.48 6.08
N ARG A 166 3.15 -5.77 5.75
CA ARG A 166 3.91 -6.24 4.58
C ARG A 166 3.17 -5.84 3.29
N ASP A 167 1.84 -5.96 3.27
CA ASP A 167 1.03 -5.70 2.08
C ASP A 167 0.93 -4.20 1.80
N GLU A 168 0.58 -3.41 2.81
CA GLU A 168 0.62 -1.93 2.79
C GLU A 168 1.99 -1.37 2.33
N ALA A 169 3.10 -2.00 2.75
CA ALA A 169 4.44 -1.61 2.31
C ALA A 169 4.71 -1.92 0.84
N ARG A 170 4.13 -3.01 0.28
CA ARG A 170 4.18 -3.32 -1.16
C ARG A 170 3.32 -2.33 -1.94
N HIS A 171 2.10 -2.07 -1.48
CA HIS A 171 1.13 -1.12 -2.04
C HIS A 171 1.73 0.29 -2.16
N ALA A 172 2.16 0.87 -1.05
CA ALA A 172 2.84 2.17 -1.01
C ALA A 172 4.13 2.18 -1.85
N GLY A 173 4.92 1.11 -1.80
CA GLY A 173 6.15 0.96 -2.57
C GLY A 173 5.90 0.92 -4.08
N PHE A 174 4.84 0.26 -4.54
CA PHE A 174 4.45 0.15 -5.95
C PHE A 174 4.00 1.51 -6.51
N LEU A 175 3.22 2.27 -5.74
CA LEU A 175 2.79 3.63 -6.09
C LEU A 175 3.96 4.62 -6.12
N ASN A 176 4.86 4.59 -5.13
CA ASN A 176 6.05 5.45 -5.14
C ASN A 176 6.98 5.10 -6.32
N LYS A 177 7.09 3.81 -6.65
CA LYS A 177 7.82 3.35 -7.85
C LYS A 177 7.14 3.85 -9.12
N ALA A 178 5.81 3.82 -9.22
CA ALA A 178 5.06 4.40 -10.34
C ALA A 178 5.35 5.90 -10.52
N MET A 179 5.45 6.70 -9.45
CA MET A 179 5.85 8.11 -9.56
C MET A 179 7.21 8.29 -10.24
N SER A 180 8.15 7.35 -10.06
CA SER A 180 9.51 7.48 -10.61
C SER A 180 9.54 7.47 -12.14
N ASP A 181 8.54 6.89 -12.81
CA ASP A 181 8.43 6.95 -14.28
C ASP A 181 8.08 8.36 -14.77
N PHE A 182 7.49 9.19 -13.90
CA PHE A 182 7.25 10.62 -14.11
C PHE A 182 8.44 11.50 -13.69
N ASN A 183 9.55 10.89 -13.26
CA ASN A 183 10.75 11.51 -12.68
C ASN A 183 10.56 12.14 -11.28
N LEU A 184 9.57 11.67 -10.51
CA LEU A 184 9.30 12.11 -9.13
C LEU A 184 9.26 10.93 -8.16
N ALA A 185 9.53 11.17 -6.88
CA ALA A 185 9.30 10.19 -5.81
C ALA A 185 8.98 10.91 -4.49
N LEU A 186 8.31 10.21 -3.58
CA LEU A 186 8.12 10.62 -2.19
C LEU A 186 9.26 10.07 -1.32
N ASP A 187 9.84 10.94 -0.49
CA ASP A 187 10.78 10.54 0.55
C ASP A 187 9.98 10.04 1.78
N LEU A 188 9.58 8.77 1.73
CA LEU A 188 8.77 8.14 2.78
C LEU A 188 9.46 8.20 4.16
N GLY A 189 10.80 8.13 4.20
CA GLY A 189 11.59 8.24 5.43
C GLY A 189 11.62 9.66 6.01
N PHE A 190 11.54 10.69 5.16
CA PHE A 190 11.29 12.07 5.59
C PHE A 190 9.85 12.24 6.09
N LEU A 191 8.85 11.67 5.40
CA LEU A 191 7.44 11.80 5.79
C LEU A 191 7.18 11.25 7.20
N THR A 192 7.67 10.05 7.53
CA THR A 192 7.54 9.44 8.89
C THR A 192 8.03 10.36 10.02
N LYS A 193 8.97 11.26 9.74
CA LYS A 193 9.60 12.15 10.73
C LYS A 193 8.98 13.54 10.81
N ASN A 194 8.32 14.01 9.75
CA ASN A 194 7.91 15.40 9.59
C ASN A 194 6.39 15.59 9.42
N ARG A 195 5.62 14.53 9.12
CA ARG A 195 4.15 14.59 9.12
C ARG A 195 3.60 14.63 10.54
N LYS A 196 2.45 15.30 10.68
CA LYS A 196 1.68 15.31 11.94
C LYS A 196 0.85 14.04 12.05
N TYR A 197 1.03 13.32 13.16
CA TYR A 197 0.18 12.18 13.50
C TYR A 197 -1.14 12.67 14.09
N THR A 198 -2.26 12.19 13.54
CA THR A 198 -3.62 12.48 13.98
C THR A 198 -4.10 11.31 14.84
N PHE A 199 -4.41 11.58 16.11
CA PHE A 199 -4.90 10.56 17.04
C PHE A 199 -6.35 10.17 16.75
N PHE A 200 -6.62 8.86 16.69
CA PHE A 200 -7.96 8.27 16.70
C PHE A 200 -8.05 7.22 17.82
N ARG A 201 -9.22 7.06 18.44
CA ARG A 201 -9.44 5.97 19.41
C ARG A 201 -9.56 4.62 18.69
N PRO A 202 -9.15 3.48 19.31
CA PRO A 202 -9.24 2.15 18.72
C PRO A 202 -10.59 1.81 18.10
N GLN A 203 -11.69 2.03 18.83
CA GLN A 203 -13.06 1.86 18.32
C GLN A 203 -13.30 2.57 16.97
N PHE A 204 -12.80 3.80 16.84
CA PHE A 204 -13.00 4.63 15.65
C PHE A 204 -12.09 4.21 14.49
N ILE A 205 -10.90 3.68 14.78
CA ILE A 205 -10.05 3.05 13.77
C ILE A 205 -10.75 1.80 13.24
N PHE A 206 -11.29 0.94 14.09
CA PHE A 206 -11.98 -0.28 13.64
C PHE A 206 -13.17 0.04 12.72
N TYR A 207 -13.98 1.07 13.03
CA TYR A 207 -15.03 1.53 12.11
C TYR A 207 -14.48 2.14 10.82
N ALA A 208 -13.56 3.09 10.92
CA ALA A 208 -13.05 3.84 9.78
C ALA A 208 -12.31 2.93 8.79
N THR A 209 -11.46 2.03 9.31
CA THR A 209 -10.68 1.11 8.49
C THR A 209 -11.53 -0.01 7.89
N TYR A 210 -12.44 -0.64 8.65
CA TYR A 210 -13.39 -1.60 8.07
C TYR A 210 -14.15 -1.01 6.87
N LEU A 211 -14.57 0.26 6.98
CA LEU A 211 -15.24 0.97 5.91
C LEU A 211 -14.30 1.41 4.77
N SER A 212 -13.04 1.79 5.04
CA SER A 212 -12.07 2.07 3.96
C SER A 212 -11.77 0.82 3.14
N GLU A 213 -11.60 -0.33 3.78
CA GLU A 213 -11.28 -1.59 3.10
C GLU A 213 -12.42 -2.03 2.19
N LYS A 214 -13.64 -2.19 2.75
CA LYS A 214 -14.77 -2.72 1.97
C LYS A 214 -15.30 -1.75 0.91
N ILE A 215 -15.26 -0.43 1.17
CA ILE A 215 -15.67 0.56 0.16
C ILE A 215 -14.53 0.81 -0.86
N GLY A 216 -13.26 0.79 -0.42
CA GLY A 216 -12.08 0.87 -1.28
C GLY A 216 -12.03 -0.27 -2.28
N TYR A 217 -12.27 -1.51 -1.82
CA TYR A 217 -12.48 -2.69 -2.65
C TYR A 217 -13.47 -2.42 -3.80
N TRP A 218 -14.72 -2.06 -3.47
CA TRP A 218 -15.76 -1.85 -4.47
C TRP A 218 -15.46 -0.71 -5.45
N ARG A 219 -14.75 0.33 -5.01
CA ARG A 219 -14.30 1.44 -5.85
C ARG A 219 -13.21 1.01 -6.83
N TYR A 220 -12.15 0.36 -6.36
CA TYR A 220 -11.02 -0.02 -7.21
C TYR A 220 -11.36 -1.19 -8.15
N ILE A 221 -12.14 -2.19 -7.71
CA ILE A 221 -12.64 -3.24 -8.61
C ILE A 221 -13.61 -2.68 -9.65
N SER A 222 -14.39 -1.64 -9.33
CA SER A 222 -15.25 -0.95 -10.31
C SER A 222 -14.44 -0.21 -11.38
N ILE A 223 -13.33 0.44 -11.00
CA ILE A 223 -12.39 1.07 -11.96
C ILE A 223 -11.76 -0.02 -12.85
N TYR A 224 -11.27 -1.11 -12.27
CA TYR A 224 -10.69 -2.23 -13.00
C TYR A 224 -11.66 -2.84 -14.02
N ARG A 225 -12.88 -3.20 -13.58
CA ARG A 225 -13.92 -3.77 -14.44
C ARG A 225 -14.50 -2.76 -15.46
N HIS A 226 -14.30 -1.46 -15.27
CA HIS A 226 -14.58 -0.45 -16.29
C HIS A 226 -13.49 -0.43 -17.36
N LEU A 227 -12.22 -0.40 -16.96
CA LEU A 227 -11.07 -0.37 -17.88
C LEU A 227 -10.93 -1.66 -18.68
N GLN A 228 -11.19 -2.83 -18.09
CA GLN A 228 -11.28 -4.10 -18.82
C GLN A 228 -12.31 -4.09 -19.97
N ARG A 229 -13.36 -3.24 -19.88
CA ARG A 229 -14.39 -3.08 -20.91
C ARG A 229 -14.13 -1.91 -21.85
N ASN A 230 -13.22 -1.01 -21.50
CA ASN A 230 -12.87 0.19 -22.26
C ASN A 230 -11.33 0.36 -22.30
N PRO A 231 -10.58 -0.54 -23.00
CA PRO A 231 -9.11 -0.52 -22.95
C PRO A 231 -8.49 0.79 -23.42
N ASP A 232 -9.14 1.48 -24.38
CA ASP A 232 -8.71 2.79 -24.89
C ASP A 232 -8.76 3.91 -23.83
N SER A 233 -9.44 3.69 -22.70
CA SER A 233 -9.46 4.60 -21.55
C SER A 233 -8.36 4.30 -20.52
N GLN A 234 -7.51 3.29 -20.74
CA GLN A 234 -6.47 2.90 -19.78
C GLN A 234 -5.20 3.78 -19.93
N LEU A 235 -5.19 4.91 -19.21
CA LEU A 235 -4.06 5.85 -19.20
C LEU A 235 -2.72 5.22 -18.78
N TYR A 236 -2.74 4.23 -17.86
CA TYR A 236 -1.52 3.72 -17.22
C TYR A 236 -1.71 2.28 -16.69
N PRO A 237 -0.71 1.38 -16.78
CA PRO A 237 -0.88 -0.05 -16.42
C PRO A 237 -1.15 -0.36 -14.94
N LEU A 238 -1.04 0.62 -14.02
CA LEU A 238 -1.33 0.43 -12.59
C LEU A 238 -2.67 -0.27 -12.33
N PHE A 239 -3.71 0.08 -13.10
CA PHE A 239 -5.05 -0.47 -12.93
C PHE A 239 -5.11 -1.99 -13.20
N GLU A 240 -4.24 -2.53 -14.06
CA GLU A 240 -4.17 -3.97 -14.35
C GLU A 240 -3.89 -4.80 -13.08
N TYR A 241 -3.20 -4.20 -12.10
CA TYR A 241 -2.79 -4.84 -10.86
C TYR A 241 -3.87 -4.78 -9.77
N PHE A 242 -4.97 -4.04 -9.99
CA PHE A 242 -5.99 -3.78 -8.96
C PHE A 242 -6.83 -5.00 -8.58
N GLU A 243 -7.04 -5.98 -9.48
CA GLU A 243 -7.87 -7.16 -9.13
C GLU A 243 -7.29 -7.97 -7.97
N ASN A 244 -6.00 -8.31 -8.05
CA ASN A 244 -5.29 -9.03 -7.00
C ASN A 244 -5.06 -8.16 -5.76
N TRP A 245 -4.72 -6.88 -5.93
CA TRP A 245 -4.58 -5.93 -4.82
C TRP A 245 -5.89 -5.85 -4.01
N CYS A 246 -7.05 -5.72 -4.68
CA CYS A 246 -8.35 -5.72 -4.02
C CYS A 246 -8.59 -6.99 -3.17
N GLN A 247 -7.98 -8.14 -3.48
CA GLN A 247 -8.10 -9.33 -2.62
C GLN A 247 -7.33 -9.18 -1.29
N ASP A 248 -6.25 -8.39 -1.25
CA ASP A 248 -5.59 -8.02 0.02
C ASP A 248 -6.54 -7.14 0.85
N GLU A 249 -7.10 -6.08 0.25
CA GLU A 249 -8.01 -5.16 0.98
C GLU A 249 -9.27 -5.90 1.46
N ASN A 250 -9.75 -6.89 0.68
CA ASN A 250 -10.86 -7.73 1.13
C ASN A 250 -10.47 -8.54 2.38
N ARG A 251 -9.30 -9.20 2.40
CA ARG A 251 -8.75 -9.90 3.57
C ARG A 251 -8.55 -8.97 4.77
N HIS A 252 -8.01 -7.77 4.54
CA HIS A 252 -7.85 -6.73 5.57
C HIS A 252 -9.21 -6.37 6.18
N GLY A 253 -10.22 -6.12 5.34
CA GLY A 253 -11.59 -5.85 5.77
C GLY A 253 -12.27 -7.03 6.46
N ASP A 254 -11.95 -8.28 6.10
CA ASP A 254 -12.45 -9.48 6.79
C ASP A 254 -11.84 -9.61 8.19
N PHE A 255 -10.54 -9.33 8.34
CA PHE A 255 -9.91 -9.27 9.66
C PHE A 255 -10.46 -8.14 10.54
N PHE A 256 -10.67 -6.93 9.99
CA PHE A 256 -11.38 -5.89 10.74
C PHE A 256 -12.84 -6.25 11.06
N THR A 257 -13.48 -7.13 10.27
CA THR A 257 -14.78 -7.71 10.62
C THR A 257 -14.67 -8.61 11.85
N ALA A 258 -13.67 -9.49 11.92
CA ALA A 258 -13.42 -10.32 13.11
C ALA A 258 -13.07 -9.48 14.35
N ILE A 259 -12.28 -8.41 14.20
CA ILE A 259 -12.03 -7.44 15.28
C ILE A 259 -13.35 -6.85 15.80
N LEU A 260 -14.22 -6.35 14.91
CA LEU A 260 -15.50 -5.77 15.30
C LEU A 260 -16.45 -6.81 15.95
N LYS A 261 -16.47 -8.07 15.46
CA LYS A 261 -17.19 -9.18 16.10
C LYS A 261 -16.67 -9.49 17.50
N SER A 262 -15.34 -9.53 17.67
CA SER A 262 -14.66 -9.86 18.93
C SER A 262 -14.88 -8.83 20.04
N GLN A 263 -15.38 -7.64 19.69
CA GLN A 263 -15.65 -6.52 20.58
C GLN A 263 -17.14 -6.11 20.50
N PRO A 264 -18.10 -6.90 21.02
CA PRO A 264 -19.54 -6.67 20.85
C PRO A 264 -20.04 -5.30 21.35
N GLN A 265 -19.32 -4.67 22.27
CA GLN A 265 -19.56 -3.29 22.74
C GLN A 265 -19.39 -2.24 21.64
N PHE A 266 -18.72 -2.56 20.53
CA PHE A 266 -18.60 -1.72 19.35
C PHE A 266 -19.67 -2.02 18.27
N LEU A 267 -20.61 -2.94 18.49
CA LEU A 267 -21.69 -3.22 17.53
C LEU A 267 -23.11 -3.18 18.14
N ASN A 268 -23.29 -3.68 19.36
CA ASN A 268 -24.62 -4.10 19.82
C ASN A 268 -25.44 -3.01 20.53
N ASN A 269 -24.80 -2.06 21.23
CA ASN A 269 -25.48 -0.97 21.95
C ASN A 269 -25.91 0.17 21.01
N TRP A 270 -26.65 1.15 21.55
CA TRP A 270 -27.21 2.24 20.75
C TRP A 270 -26.15 3.27 20.31
N GLN A 271 -25.13 3.53 21.15
CA GLN A 271 -24.03 4.43 20.81
C GLN A 271 -23.22 3.87 19.63
N ALA A 272 -22.87 2.58 19.67
CA ALA A 272 -22.21 1.86 18.60
C ALA A 272 -22.97 1.99 17.27
N LYS A 273 -24.29 1.74 17.29
CA LYS A 273 -25.14 1.85 16.08
C LYS A 273 -25.22 3.28 15.54
N LEU A 274 -25.12 4.31 16.38
CA LEU A 274 -24.97 5.70 15.93
C LEU A 274 -23.57 5.95 15.36
N TRP A 275 -22.50 5.44 15.99
CA TRP A 275 -21.14 5.57 15.47
C TRP A 275 -20.97 4.88 14.13
N SER A 276 -21.43 3.65 13.94
CA SER A 276 -21.35 2.95 12.64
C SER A 276 -22.07 3.73 11.52
N ARG A 277 -23.23 4.35 11.83
CA ARG A 277 -23.95 5.24 10.90
C ARG A 277 -23.17 6.52 10.62
N PHE A 278 -22.60 7.14 11.66
CA PHE A 278 -21.78 8.36 11.54
C PHE A 278 -20.52 8.11 10.72
N PHE A 279 -19.80 7.02 10.95
CA PHE A 279 -18.59 6.67 10.18
C PHE A 279 -18.94 6.28 8.74
N CYS A 280 -20.01 5.52 8.50
CA CYS A 280 -20.50 5.23 7.14
C CYS A 280 -20.80 6.53 6.37
N LEU A 281 -21.57 7.45 6.97
CA LEU A 281 -21.86 8.75 6.35
C LEU A 281 -20.59 9.62 6.18
N SER A 282 -19.69 9.62 7.16
CA SER A 282 -18.46 10.42 7.12
C SER A 282 -17.49 9.93 6.05
N VAL A 283 -17.32 8.62 5.91
CA VAL A 283 -16.53 8.00 4.82
C VAL A 283 -17.19 8.27 3.48
N TYR A 284 -18.51 8.10 3.36
CA TYR A 284 -19.28 8.43 2.15
C TYR A 284 -19.05 9.88 1.71
N VAL A 285 -19.26 10.87 2.60
CA VAL A 285 -19.09 12.30 2.29
C VAL A 285 -17.63 12.61 1.98
N THR A 286 -16.69 12.05 2.74
CA THR A 286 -15.25 12.27 2.52
C THR A 286 -14.79 11.73 1.17
N MET A 287 -15.26 10.56 0.74
CA MET A 287 -14.98 9.99 -0.59
C MET A 287 -15.67 10.79 -1.70
N TYR A 288 -16.96 11.09 -1.54
CA TYR A 288 -17.74 11.85 -2.52
C TYR A 288 -17.11 13.21 -2.83
N LEU A 289 -16.73 13.98 -1.80
CA LEU A 289 -16.05 15.27 -1.96
C LEU A 289 -14.65 15.10 -2.59
N ASN A 290 -13.90 14.09 -2.16
CA ASN A 290 -12.56 13.80 -2.70
C ASN A 290 -12.55 13.39 -4.18
N ASP A 291 -13.65 12.82 -4.67
CA ASP A 291 -13.79 12.42 -6.06
C ASP A 291 -14.25 13.58 -6.94
N HIS A 292 -15.19 14.41 -6.47
CA HIS A 292 -15.65 15.58 -7.22
C HIS A 292 -14.57 16.69 -7.26
N GLN A 293 -13.66 16.75 -6.28
CA GLN A 293 -12.41 17.51 -6.40
C GLN A 293 -11.45 16.99 -7.47
N ARG A 294 -11.67 15.76 -7.98
CA ARG A 294 -10.84 15.07 -8.96
C ARG A 294 -11.66 14.56 -10.15
N SER A 295 -12.76 15.23 -10.52
CA SER A 295 -13.63 14.76 -11.60
C SER A 295 -12.89 14.50 -12.91
N ALA A 296 -11.94 15.38 -13.27
CA ALA A 296 -11.09 15.22 -14.45
C ALA A 296 -10.23 13.94 -14.46
N PHE A 297 -9.86 13.38 -13.30
CA PHE A 297 -9.23 12.04 -13.24
C PHE A 297 -10.20 10.96 -13.71
N TYR A 298 -11.41 10.94 -13.16
CA TYR A 298 -12.44 9.96 -13.54
C TYR A 298 -12.84 10.12 -15.01
N GLU A 299 -13.01 11.36 -15.47
CA GLU A 299 -13.39 11.68 -16.85
C GLU A 299 -12.28 11.28 -17.84
N SER A 300 -11.00 11.45 -17.50
CA SER A 300 -9.86 10.98 -18.32
C SER A 300 -9.69 9.46 -18.40
N ILE A 301 -10.36 8.69 -17.53
CA ILE A 301 -10.53 7.23 -17.66
C ILE A 301 -11.95 6.82 -18.10
N GLY A 302 -12.72 7.75 -18.67
CA GLY A 302 -14.05 7.47 -19.24
C GLY A 302 -15.16 7.22 -18.21
N LEU A 303 -14.97 7.62 -16.95
CA LEU A 303 -15.96 7.50 -15.86
C LEU A 303 -16.60 8.85 -15.53
N ASN A 304 -17.93 8.90 -15.49
CA ASN A 304 -18.63 10.02 -14.87
C ASN A 304 -18.55 9.91 -13.33
N THR A 305 -17.94 10.90 -12.69
CA THR A 305 -17.64 10.92 -11.24
C THR A 305 -18.87 10.70 -10.35
N THR A 306 -19.98 11.35 -10.67
CA THR A 306 -21.23 11.26 -9.89
C THR A 306 -21.90 9.88 -10.05
N GLN A 307 -21.90 9.30 -11.25
CA GLN A 307 -22.39 7.92 -11.47
C GLN A 307 -21.48 6.87 -10.80
N PHE A 308 -20.15 7.06 -10.89
CA PHE A 308 -19.19 6.18 -10.21
C PHE A 308 -19.43 6.15 -8.70
N ASN A 309 -19.53 7.33 -8.06
CA ASN A 309 -19.83 7.43 -6.63
C ASN A 309 -21.19 6.83 -6.25
N ARG A 310 -22.24 7.03 -7.06
CA ARG A 310 -23.56 6.42 -6.80
C ARG A 310 -23.56 4.88 -6.89
N ARG A 311 -22.64 4.27 -7.63
CA ARG A 311 -22.53 2.81 -7.75
C ARG A 311 -21.61 2.22 -6.68
N ALA A 312 -20.39 2.74 -6.56
CA ALA A 312 -19.35 2.18 -5.71
C ALA A 312 -19.52 2.47 -4.19
N LEU A 313 -20.58 3.19 -3.81
CA LEU A 313 -20.94 3.50 -2.41
C LEU A 313 -22.30 2.89 -2.00
N VAL A 314 -22.88 2.00 -2.82
CA VAL A 314 -24.19 1.34 -2.62
C VAL A 314 -24.09 -0.19 -2.82
N ALA A 315 -22.89 -0.70 -3.08
CA ALA A 315 -22.54 -2.12 -3.16
C ALA A 315 -21.85 -2.58 -1.86
#